data_AF-A0A965E1Z6-F1
#
_entry.id   AF-A0A965E1Z6-F1
#
_cell.length_a   1.000
_cell.length_b   1.000
_cell.length_c   1.000
_cell.angle_alpha   90.00
_cell.angle_beta   90.00
_cell.angle_gamma   90.00
#
_symmetry.space_group_name_H-M   'P 1'
#
loop_
_entity.id
_entity.type
_entity.pdbx_description
1 polymer ?
#
loop_
_entity_poly.entity_id
_entity_poly.type
_entity_poly.pdbx_seq_one_letter_code
_entity_poly.pdbx_strand_id
1 'polypeptide(L)'
;MENVGDAYHKDRRINFGEIPFFKSVLGAKRKNDDSWDYVIDHENKIGYIRLTSFARTSAKDMQRIMVDLVTKEKIKGFVLDLRFNPGGLLDAAVQITDLFIGDGTIVSIRPRADIGREKRFKGQWEGSLLGFPMVCLINGYSASGSEIVSAALQDHERARIFGERSYGKGSVQNLLDFDIFDTKTNTTQKAEIKLTTATFWRPSGKNLNKASTSGKDEDTWGVTPDTTTKLTAKERRDLAEYQRNLETIERPDRRGKEKSDFKDRQLDAALEYLRGQIKLTAKLPPVKSEG
;
A
#
# COMPACT_ATOMS: atom_id res chain seq x y z
N MET A 1 -16.06 -55.64 41.05
CA MET A 1 -15.43 -54.43 41.60
C MET A 1 -14.75 -53.73 40.44
N GLU A 2 -15.42 -52.72 39.89
CA GLU A 2 -14.83 -51.81 38.91
C GLU A 2 -13.69 -51.06 39.59
N ASN A 3 -12.55 -50.92 38.90
CA ASN A 3 -11.68 -49.79 39.19
C ASN A 3 -11.25 -49.14 37.88
N VAL A 4 -11.74 -47.92 37.76
CA VAL A 4 -11.58 -46.92 36.72
C VAL A 4 -10.12 -46.49 36.70
N GLY A 5 -9.44 -46.65 35.56
CA GLY A 5 -8.05 -46.24 35.49
C GLY A 5 -7.39 -46.47 34.15
N ASP A 6 -8.03 -46.13 33.03
CA ASP A 6 -7.31 -46.03 31.75
C ASP A 6 -8.09 -45.24 30.70
N ALA A 7 -8.08 -43.92 30.85
CA ALA A 7 -8.32 -43.00 29.74
C ALA A 7 -7.97 -41.62 30.27
N TYR A 8 -6.83 -41.03 29.89
CA TYR A 8 -6.62 -39.57 29.69
C TYR A 8 -5.13 -39.26 29.49
N HIS A 9 -4.48 -39.92 28.52
CA HIS A 9 -3.25 -39.38 27.92
C HIS A 9 -3.34 -39.48 26.40
N LYS A 10 -4.25 -38.70 25.80
CA LYS A 10 -4.07 -38.31 24.40
C LYS A 10 -2.98 -37.26 24.39
N ASP A 11 -1.80 -37.69 23.96
CA ASP A 11 -0.65 -36.85 23.65
C ASP A 11 -1.05 -35.85 22.55
N ARG A 12 -1.63 -34.70 22.96
CA ARG A 12 -1.97 -33.61 22.06
C ARG A 12 -0.70 -32.81 21.83
N ARG A 13 0.09 -33.21 20.84
CA ARG A 13 1.08 -32.32 20.25
C ARG A 13 0.36 -31.10 19.70
N ILE A 14 0.45 -29.99 20.42
CA ILE A 14 0.07 -28.67 19.92
C ILE A 14 1.17 -28.29 18.94
N ASN A 15 0.93 -28.54 17.65
CA ASN A 15 1.70 -27.89 16.60
C ASN A 15 1.32 -26.41 16.66
N PHE A 16 2.22 -25.57 17.16
CA PHE A 16 2.13 -24.15 16.91
C PHE A 16 2.27 -23.97 15.39
N GLY A 17 1.15 -23.78 14.70
CA GLY A 17 1.19 -23.38 13.30
C GLY A 17 1.97 -22.08 13.22
N GLU A 18 2.90 -21.99 12.27
CA GLU A 18 3.50 -20.71 11.93
C GLU A 18 2.36 -19.72 11.67
N ILE A 19 2.37 -18.58 12.37
CA ILE A 19 1.42 -17.50 12.11
C ILE A 19 1.61 -17.16 10.63
N PRO A 20 0.60 -17.36 9.77
CA PRO A 20 0.77 -17.08 8.35
C PRO A 20 1.15 -15.60 8.23
N PHE A 21 2.35 -15.32 7.73
CA PHE A 21 2.72 -13.98 7.35
C PHE A 21 1.69 -13.54 6.30
N PHE A 22 0.78 -12.65 6.68
CA PHE A 22 -0.22 -12.12 5.76
C PHE A 22 0.51 -11.47 4.59
N LYS A 23 0.40 -12.08 3.41
CA LYS A 23 0.96 -11.50 2.18
C LYS A 23 0.29 -10.15 1.97
N SER A 24 1.11 -9.12 1.87
CA SER A 24 0.65 -7.73 1.70
C SER A 24 0.67 -7.28 0.24
N VAL A 25 1.43 -7.97 -0.61
CA VAL A 25 1.59 -7.68 -2.04
C VAL A 25 0.81 -8.71 -2.84
N LEU A 26 -0.30 -8.28 -3.46
CA LEU A 26 -1.25 -9.15 -4.17
C LEU A 26 -1.30 -8.77 -5.65
N GLY A 27 -1.65 -9.75 -6.50
CA GLY A 27 -1.85 -9.56 -7.94
C GLY A 27 -3.29 -9.22 -8.32
N ALA A 28 -3.57 -9.21 -9.61
CA ALA A 28 -4.88 -8.94 -10.19
C ALA A 28 -5.87 -10.08 -9.93
N LYS A 29 -5.40 -11.34 -9.97
CA LYS A 29 -6.21 -12.54 -9.69
C LYS A 29 -5.32 -13.72 -9.31
N ARG A 30 -5.88 -14.71 -8.61
CA ARG A 30 -5.22 -16.01 -8.41
C ARG A 30 -5.26 -16.86 -9.69
N LYS A 31 -4.17 -17.58 -9.95
CA LYS A 31 -4.07 -18.64 -10.95
C LYS A 31 -4.45 -19.99 -10.31
N ASN A 32 -4.61 -21.02 -11.15
CA ASN A 32 -4.98 -22.37 -10.70
C ASN A 32 -3.93 -23.03 -9.80
N ASP A 33 -2.68 -22.57 -9.87
CA ASP A 33 -1.55 -23.04 -9.07
C ASP A 33 -1.38 -22.25 -7.75
N ASP A 34 -2.39 -21.46 -7.36
CA ASP A 34 -2.35 -20.52 -6.22
C ASP A 34 -1.31 -19.39 -6.37
N SER A 35 -0.63 -19.24 -7.50
CA SER A 35 0.19 -18.06 -7.73
C SER A 35 -0.67 -16.83 -8.09
N TRP A 36 -0.09 -15.64 -7.94
CA TRP A 36 -0.73 -14.40 -8.38
C TRP A 36 -0.44 -14.14 -9.85
N ASP A 37 -1.46 -13.74 -10.61
CA ASP A 37 -1.28 -13.06 -11.89
C ASP A 37 -1.11 -11.56 -11.61
N TYR A 38 0.09 -11.04 -11.87
CA TYR A 38 0.42 -9.63 -11.68
C TYR A 38 0.25 -8.80 -12.97
N VAL A 39 -0.28 -9.39 -14.04
CA VAL A 39 -0.59 -8.67 -15.28
C VAL A 39 -2.11 -8.60 -15.41
N ILE A 40 -2.65 -7.39 -15.39
CA ILE A 40 -4.10 -7.17 -15.46
C ILE A 40 -4.60 -6.98 -16.89
N ASP A 41 -3.73 -6.51 -17.78
CA ASP A 41 -3.98 -6.37 -19.21
C ASP A 41 -2.82 -7.00 -19.98
N HIS A 42 -3.02 -8.24 -20.44
CA HIS A 42 -1.97 -9.02 -21.11
C HIS A 42 -1.68 -8.51 -22.52
N GLU A 43 -2.68 -7.95 -23.21
CA GLU A 43 -2.53 -7.41 -24.56
C GLU A 43 -1.66 -6.15 -24.56
N ASN A 44 -1.91 -5.24 -23.62
CA ASN A 44 -1.17 -3.99 -23.48
C ASN A 44 0.02 -4.10 -22.52
N LYS A 45 0.22 -5.27 -21.90
CA LYS A 45 1.28 -5.55 -20.91
C LYS A 45 1.23 -4.58 -19.72
N ILE A 46 0.08 -4.44 -19.08
CA ILE A 46 -0.08 -3.60 -17.89
C ILE A 46 0.05 -4.47 -16.63
N GLY A 47 1.09 -4.19 -15.84
CA GLY A 47 1.29 -4.78 -14.52
C GLY A 47 0.34 -4.18 -13.49
N TYR A 48 0.01 -4.96 -12.47
CA TYR A 48 -0.88 -4.56 -11.38
C TYR A 48 -0.41 -5.18 -10.07
N ILE A 49 -0.29 -4.34 -9.05
CA ILE A 49 -0.09 -4.78 -7.66
C ILE A 49 -1.09 -4.08 -6.77
N ARG A 50 -1.83 -4.87 -5.97
CA ARG A 50 -2.55 -4.35 -4.81
C ARG A 50 -1.70 -4.52 -3.56
N LEU A 51 -1.38 -3.41 -2.91
CA LEU A 51 -0.66 -3.43 -1.63
C LEU A 51 -1.68 -3.19 -0.51
N THR A 52 -1.94 -4.19 0.32
CA THR A 52 -2.97 -4.13 1.38
C THR A 52 -2.47 -3.56 2.70
N SER A 53 -1.15 -3.61 2.95
CA SER A 53 -0.49 -2.97 4.09
C SER A 53 1.01 -2.81 3.84
N PHE A 54 1.65 -1.92 4.58
CA PHE A 54 3.12 -1.79 4.59
C PHE A 54 3.71 -2.67 5.70
N ALA A 55 3.87 -3.95 5.41
CA ALA A 55 4.46 -4.94 6.31
C ALA A 55 5.99 -5.05 6.14
N ARG A 56 6.64 -5.77 7.06
CA ARG A 56 8.10 -5.92 7.11
C ARG A 56 8.70 -6.45 5.81
N THR A 57 8.00 -7.35 5.11
CA THR A 57 8.49 -7.97 3.87
C THR A 57 7.99 -7.28 2.61
N SER A 58 7.06 -6.32 2.70
CA SER A 58 6.35 -5.77 1.54
C SER A 58 7.30 -5.19 0.49
N ALA A 59 8.32 -4.43 0.91
CA ALA A 59 9.27 -3.82 0.01
C ALA A 59 10.07 -4.87 -0.77
N LYS A 60 10.61 -5.87 -0.07
CA LYS A 60 11.35 -6.98 -0.67
C LYS A 60 10.47 -7.81 -1.61
N ASP A 61 9.24 -8.12 -1.21
CA ASP A 61 8.30 -8.87 -2.03
C ASP A 61 7.94 -8.10 -3.30
N MET A 62 7.64 -6.79 -3.17
CA MET A 62 7.34 -5.93 -4.30
C MET A 62 8.53 -5.80 -5.25
N GLN A 63 9.74 -5.58 -4.74
CA GLN A 63 10.95 -5.49 -5.58
C GLN A 63 11.14 -6.75 -6.42
N ARG A 64 11.03 -7.94 -5.81
CA ARG A 64 11.12 -9.22 -6.54
C ARG A 64 10.06 -9.32 -7.64
N ILE A 65 8.80 -8.98 -7.33
CA ILE A 65 7.70 -9.03 -8.29
C ILE A 65 7.93 -8.04 -9.44
N MET A 66 8.41 -6.84 -9.13
CA MET A 66 8.70 -5.82 -10.14
C MET A 66 9.84 -6.22 -11.07
N VAL A 67 10.88 -6.89 -10.56
CA VAL A 67 11.95 -7.44 -11.41
C VAL A 67 11.36 -8.44 -12.41
N ASP A 68 10.48 -9.34 -11.98
CA ASP A 68 9.81 -10.29 -12.87
C ASP A 68 8.89 -9.58 -13.88
N LEU A 69 8.10 -8.60 -13.45
CA LEU A 69 7.22 -7.82 -14.33
C LEU A 69 8.00 -7.07 -15.42
N VAL A 70 9.15 -6.49 -15.08
CA VAL A 70 9.95 -5.72 -16.04
C VAL A 70 10.75 -6.62 -16.96
N THR A 71 11.39 -7.66 -16.43
CA THR A 71 12.34 -8.48 -17.21
C THR A 71 11.66 -9.62 -17.97
N LYS A 72 10.68 -10.30 -17.35
CA LYS A 72 10.00 -11.47 -17.94
C LYS A 72 8.74 -11.06 -18.68
N GLU A 73 7.83 -10.36 -17.99
CA GLU A 73 6.54 -9.95 -18.57
C GLU A 73 6.67 -8.74 -19.51
N LYS A 74 7.75 -7.96 -19.36
CA LYS A 74 8.06 -6.76 -20.15
C LYS A 74 6.88 -5.78 -20.15
N ILE A 75 6.41 -5.46 -18.94
CA ILE A 75 5.30 -4.52 -18.77
C ILE A 75 5.60 -3.17 -19.43
N LYS A 76 4.55 -2.57 -19.99
CA LYS A 76 4.58 -1.26 -20.64
C LYS A 76 3.84 -0.20 -19.83
N GLY A 77 3.11 -0.61 -18.78
CA GLY A 77 2.46 0.29 -17.85
C GLY A 77 2.22 -0.41 -16.52
N PHE A 78 1.96 0.35 -15.46
CA PHE A 78 1.83 -0.21 -14.11
C PHE A 78 0.74 0.47 -13.28
N VAL A 79 -0.03 -0.33 -12.56
CA VAL A 79 -1.01 0.14 -11.58
C VAL A 79 -0.58 -0.30 -10.18
N LEU A 80 -0.40 0.68 -9.30
CA LEU A 80 -0.25 0.47 -7.86
C LEU A 80 -1.57 0.77 -7.15
N ASP A 81 -2.27 -0.26 -6.69
CA ASP A 81 -3.53 -0.10 -5.95
C ASP A 81 -3.29 -0.03 -4.44
N LEU A 82 -3.52 1.15 -3.86
CA LEU A 82 -3.45 1.44 -2.43
C LEU A 82 -4.83 1.66 -1.81
N ARG A 83 -5.92 1.39 -2.54
CA ARG A 83 -7.28 1.46 -1.99
C ARG A 83 -7.40 0.47 -0.83
N PHE A 84 -8.08 0.89 0.24
CA PHE A 84 -8.25 0.11 1.47
C PHE A 84 -6.96 -0.24 2.22
N ASN A 85 -5.83 0.41 1.92
CA ASN A 85 -4.59 0.22 2.65
C ASN A 85 -4.45 1.26 3.79
N PRO A 86 -4.50 0.85 5.07
CA PRO A 86 -4.45 1.76 6.21
C PRO A 86 -3.03 2.27 6.54
N GLY A 87 -2.04 1.92 5.72
CA GLY A 87 -0.63 2.21 5.92
C GLY A 87 0.13 1.03 6.53
N GLY A 88 1.09 1.33 7.40
CA GLY A 88 1.95 0.36 8.06
C GLY A 88 3.31 0.97 8.39
N LEU A 89 4.37 0.19 8.25
CA LEU A 89 5.74 0.60 8.56
C LEU A 89 6.22 1.69 7.61
N LEU A 90 6.72 2.79 8.19
CA LEU A 90 7.32 3.90 7.44
C LEU A 90 8.45 3.43 6.53
N ASP A 91 9.36 2.60 7.06
CA ASP A 91 10.53 2.14 6.30
C ASP A 91 10.11 1.34 5.07
N ALA A 92 9.04 0.54 5.16
CA ALA A 92 8.50 -0.19 4.02
C ALA A 92 7.85 0.76 3.00
N ALA A 93 7.16 1.82 3.44
CA ALA A 93 6.61 2.83 2.55
C ALA A 93 7.70 3.63 1.81
N VAL A 94 8.77 4.00 2.52
CA VAL A 94 9.95 4.68 1.94
C VAL A 94 10.61 3.78 0.90
N GLN A 95 10.94 2.54 1.25
CA GLN A 95 11.59 1.59 0.33
C GLN A 95 10.72 1.29 -0.91
N ILE A 96 9.40 1.15 -0.74
CA ILE A 96 8.49 0.97 -1.88
C ILE A 96 8.45 2.21 -2.76
N THR A 97 8.45 3.42 -2.18
CA THR A 97 8.46 4.65 -2.98
C THR A 97 9.76 4.79 -3.77
N ASP A 98 10.88 4.45 -3.16
CA ASP A 98 12.23 4.48 -3.75
C ASP A 98 12.35 3.60 -5.00
N LEU A 99 11.55 2.53 -5.11
CA LEU A 99 11.49 1.73 -6.35
C LEU A 99 10.98 2.53 -7.56
N PHE A 100 10.20 3.59 -7.34
CA PHE A 100 9.46 4.27 -8.40
C PHE A 100 9.84 5.72 -8.61
N ILE A 101 10.60 6.33 -7.71
CA ILE A 101 11.10 7.70 -7.90
C ILE A 101 12.62 7.68 -8.06
N GLY A 102 13.17 8.68 -8.75
CA GLY A 102 14.61 8.88 -8.79
C GLY A 102 15.11 9.71 -7.60
N ASP A 103 16.07 10.60 -7.85
CA ASP A 103 16.57 11.52 -6.82
C ASP A 103 15.50 12.51 -6.39
N GLY A 104 15.25 12.59 -5.08
CA GLY A 104 14.26 13.52 -4.57
C GLY A 104 13.82 13.20 -3.15
N THR A 105 13.10 14.12 -2.51
CA THR A 105 12.50 13.84 -1.19
C THR A 105 11.32 12.89 -1.38
N ILE A 106 11.22 11.84 -0.56
CA ILE A 106 10.04 10.97 -0.46
C ILE A 106 9.06 11.57 0.54
N VAL A 107 9.55 11.80 1.75
CA VAL A 107 8.75 12.33 2.86
C VAL A 107 9.66 13.04 3.85
N SER A 108 9.13 14.08 4.48
CA SER A 108 9.76 14.73 5.62
C SER A 108 8.93 14.53 6.88
N ILE A 109 9.60 14.18 7.98
CA ILE A 109 9.02 14.14 9.32
C ILE A 109 9.41 15.42 10.02
N ARG A 110 8.40 16.23 10.38
CA ARG A 110 8.61 17.44 11.18
C ARG A 110 8.04 17.21 12.58
N PRO A 111 8.89 17.17 13.61
CA PRO A 111 8.45 17.22 15.00
C PRO A 111 7.64 18.48 15.28
N ARG A 112 6.92 18.51 16.42
CA ARG A 112 6.42 19.79 16.93
C ARG A 112 7.61 20.72 17.25
N ALA A 113 7.38 22.03 17.19
CA ALA A 113 8.41 23.07 17.11
C ALA A 113 9.48 23.05 18.22
N ASP A 114 9.21 22.35 19.32
CA ASP A 114 10.00 22.27 20.54
C ASP A 114 10.74 20.93 20.73
N ILE A 115 10.51 19.92 19.88
CA ILE A 115 10.90 18.52 20.20
C ILE A 115 11.95 17.91 19.25
N GLY A 116 12.47 18.64 18.26
CA GLY A 116 13.57 18.12 17.43
C GLY A 116 13.74 18.74 16.05
N ARG A 117 14.60 18.10 15.23
CA ARG A 117 14.91 18.52 13.85
C ARG A 117 14.09 17.73 12.83
N GLU A 118 13.85 18.35 11.68
CA GLU A 118 13.23 17.69 10.53
C GLU A 118 14.09 16.51 10.06
N LYS A 119 13.48 15.34 9.85
CA LYS A 119 14.11 14.18 9.21
C LYS A 119 13.55 14.02 7.81
N ARG A 120 14.42 13.93 6.80
CA ARG A 120 14.02 13.72 5.40
C ARG A 120 14.44 12.34 4.93
N PHE A 121 13.53 11.66 4.23
CA PHE A 121 13.82 10.44 3.49
C PHE A 121 13.85 10.78 2.01
N LYS A 122 14.82 10.23 1.29
CA LYS A 122 15.06 10.54 -0.13
C LYS A 122 15.07 9.28 -0.95
N GLY A 123 14.61 9.38 -2.19
CA GLY A 123 14.78 8.35 -3.20
C GLY A 123 16.13 8.47 -3.90
N GLN A 124 16.52 7.42 -4.62
CA GLN A 124 17.76 7.32 -5.37
C GLN A 124 17.47 7.02 -6.85
N TRP A 125 18.20 7.66 -7.76
CA TRP A 125 18.06 7.36 -9.19
C TRP A 125 18.42 5.91 -9.54
N GLU A 126 19.48 5.37 -8.95
CA GLU A 126 19.98 4.04 -9.26
C GLU A 126 18.97 2.94 -8.91
N GLY A 127 18.63 2.09 -9.89
CA GLY A 127 17.67 1.00 -9.72
C GLY A 127 16.19 1.42 -9.74
N SER A 128 15.89 2.71 -9.91
CA SER A 128 14.52 3.20 -10.00
C SER A 128 13.82 2.74 -11.29
N LEU A 129 12.53 2.40 -11.16
CA LEU A 129 11.71 1.82 -12.23
C LEU A 129 10.91 2.93 -12.94
N LEU A 130 11.60 3.71 -13.76
CA LEU A 130 11.04 4.90 -14.43
C LEU A 130 10.60 4.68 -15.88
N GLY A 131 10.93 3.53 -16.48
CA GLY A 131 10.77 3.27 -17.91
C GLY A 131 9.34 3.02 -18.42
N PHE A 132 8.31 3.19 -17.58
CA PHE A 132 6.92 2.97 -17.96
C PHE A 132 5.96 3.95 -17.25
N PRO A 133 4.86 4.37 -17.92
CA PRO A 133 3.80 5.13 -17.27
C PRO A 133 3.17 4.33 -16.13
N MET A 134 2.81 5.02 -15.06
CA MET A 134 2.15 4.39 -13.92
C MET A 134 0.98 5.20 -13.39
N VAL A 135 0.04 4.49 -12.77
CA VAL A 135 -1.09 5.06 -12.03
C VAL A 135 -1.06 4.52 -10.60
N CYS A 136 -1.45 5.37 -9.64
CA CYS A 136 -1.73 4.94 -8.27
C CYS A 136 -3.22 5.13 -7.95
N LEU A 137 -3.87 4.08 -7.45
CA LEU A 137 -5.27 4.12 -7.02
C LEU A 137 -5.34 4.34 -5.50
N ILE A 138 -6.13 5.31 -5.07
CA ILE A 138 -6.37 5.62 -3.65
C ILE A 138 -7.86 5.81 -3.37
N ASN A 139 -8.25 5.66 -2.10
CA ASN A 139 -9.58 6.02 -1.63
C ASN A 139 -9.54 6.54 -0.17
N GLY A 140 -10.71 6.82 0.39
CA GLY A 140 -10.84 7.31 1.77
C GLY A 140 -10.33 6.36 2.86
N TYR A 141 -9.89 5.14 2.52
CA TYR A 141 -9.25 4.20 3.44
C TYR A 141 -7.73 4.13 3.27
N SER A 142 -7.19 4.75 2.21
CA SER A 142 -5.75 4.91 1.99
C SER A 142 -5.19 5.89 3.01
N ALA A 143 -4.34 5.42 3.93
CA ALA A 143 -3.87 6.21 5.07
C ALA A 143 -2.37 6.06 5.33
N SER A 144 -1.76 7.02 6.03
CA SER A 144 -0.38 6.93 6.55
C SER A 144 0.63 6.57 5.45
N GLY A 145 1.26 5.38 5.49
CA GLY A 145 2.18 4.90 4.45
C GLY A 145 1.62 5.04 3.04
N SER A 146 0.33 4.78 2.82
CA SER A 146 -0.29 4.95 1.49
C SER A 146 -0.30 6.41 1.03
N GLU A 147 -0.46 7.34 1.96
CA GLU A 147 -0.43 8.78 1.69
C GLU A 147 0.99 9.26 1.42
N ILE A 148 1.99 8.68 2.08
CA ILE A 148 3.41 8.94 1.78
C ILE A 148 3.73 8.52 0.35
N VAL A 149 3.41 7.28 -0.02
CA VAL A 149 3.70 6.76 -1.36
C VAL A 149 2.96 7.56 -2.43
N SER A 150 1.64 7.71 -2.30
CA SER A 150 0.84 8.42 -3.30
C SER A 150 1.19 9.91 -3.41
N ALA A 151 1.50 10.60 -2.31
CA ALA A 151 1.90 12.00 -2.35
C ALA A 151 3.27 12.19 -3.00
N ALA A 152 4.24 11.31 -2.70
CA ALA A 152 5.56 11.36 -3.34
C ALA A 152 5.47 11.09 -4.84
N LEU A 153 4.73 10.05 -5.23
CA LEU A 153 4.52 9.75 -6.64
C LEU A 153 3.81 10.90 -7.39
N GLN A 154 2.85 11.56 -6.75
CA GLN A 154 2.15 12.71 -7.32
C GLN A 154 3.05 13.94 -7.44
N ASP A 155 3.78 14.30 -6.38
CA ASP A 155 4.62 15.51 -6.35
C ASP A 155 5.83 15.42 -7.28
N HIS A 156 6.31 14.21 -7.57
CA HIS A 156 7.37 13.96 -8.55
C HIS A 156 6.84 13.78 -9.98
N GLU A 157 5.55 14.00 -10.21
CA GLU A 157 4.85 13.73 -11.49
C GLU A 157 5.08 12.31 -12.01
N ARG A 158 5.44 11.39 -11.11
CA ARG A 158 5.82 10.02 -11.45
C ARG A 158 4.60 9.18 -11.78
N ALA A 159 3.53 9.35 -11.02
CA ALA A 159 2.27 8.64 -11.21
C ALA A 159 1.11 9.62 -11.22
N ARG A 160 0.13 9.35 -12.08
CA ARG A 160 -1.17 10.00 -11.97
C ARG A 160 -2.01 9.27 -10.91
N ILE A 161 -2.63 10.03 -10.01
CA ILE A 161 -3.43 9.51 -8.90
C ILE A 161 -4.90 9.44 -9.30
N PHE A 162 -5.52 8.27 -9.14
CA PHE A 162 -6.93 8.02 -9.47
C PHE A 162 -7.71 7.60 -8.22
N GLY A 163 -9.00 7.93 -8.19
CA GLY A 163 -9.96 7.40 -7.20
C GLY A 163 -10.62 8.49 -6.36
N GLU A 164 -10.50 8.39 -5.03
CA GLU A 164 -11.08 9.34 -4.07
C GLU A 164 -10.00 9.87 -3.12
N ARG A 165 -10.20 11.06 -2.52
CA ARG A 165 -9.25 11.64 -1.55
C ARG A 165 -8.92 10.63 -0.44
N SER A 166 -7.65 10.61 -0.03
CA SER A 166 -7.13 9.74 1.03
C SER A 166 -7.69 10.07 2.42
N TYR A 167 -7.33 9.30 3.44
CA TYR A 167 -7.87 9.41 4.80
C TYR A 167 -7.43 10.69 5.55
N GLY A 168 -6.18 11.15 5.39
CA GLY A 168 -5.60 12.30 6.07
C GLY A 168 -4.87 11.98 7.38
N LYS A 169 -4.33 10.77 7.55
CA LYS A 169 -3.56 10.35 8.74
C LYS A 169 -2.08 10.61 8.53
N GLY A 170 -1.70 11.88 8.64
CA GLY A 170 -0.32 12.35 8.50
C GLY A 170 0.47 12.42 9.82
N SER A 171 0.05 11.73 10.87
CA SER A 171 0.69 11.80 12.20
C SER A 171 1.70 10.67 12.43
N VAL A 172 2.86 10.99 13.01
CA VAL A 172 3.83 10.00 13.49
C VAL A 172 3.53 9.67 14.95
N GLN A 173 3.39 8.39 15.25
CA GLN A 173 3.20 7.90 16.61
C GLN A 173 4.44 7.13 17.05
N ASN A 174 5.07 7.57 18.14
CA ASN A 174 6.19 6.88 18.77
C ASN A 174 5.68 6.11 19.99
N LEU A 175 6.22 4.92 20.22
CA LEU A 175 6.16 4.24 21.51
C LEU A 175 7.33 4.75 22.35
N LEU A 176 7.03 5.30 23.52
CA LEU A 176 8.03 5.75 24.48
C LEU A 176 7.90 4.87 25.71
N ASP A 177 9.00 4.19 26.05
CA ASP A 177 9.07 3.36 27.25
C ASP A 177 9.34 4.26 28.46
N PHE A 178 8.67 3.97 29.57
CA PHE A 178 8.90 4.66 30.83
C PHE A 178 8.65 3.72 32.01
N ASP A 179 9.29 4.04 33.13
CA ASP A 179 9.16 3.28 34.36
C ASP A 179 8.06 3.89 35.25
N ILE A 180 7.14 3.04 35.72
CA ILE A 180 6.12 3.39 36.70
C ILE A 180 6.54 2.82 38.04
N PHE A 181 6.78 3.69 39.01
CA PHE A 181 6.99 3.30 40.40
C PHE A 181 5.64 3.13 41.11
N ASP A 182 5.34 1.91 41.54
CA ASP A 182 4.15 1.61 42.33
C ASP A 182 4.49 1.71 43.83
N THR A 183 4.01 2.78 44.46
CA THR A 183 4.23 3.06 45.89
C THR A 183 3.56 2.04 46.81
N LYS A 184 2.57 1.27 46.33
CA LYS A 184 1.85 0.27 47.14
C LYS A 184 2.60 -1.06 47.18
N THR A 185 3.23 -1.43 46.07
CA THR A 185 4.00 -2.69 45.97
C THR A 185 5.50 -2.47 46.14
N ASN A 186 5.97 -1.22 46.17
CA ASN A 186 7.39 -0.83 46.18
C ASN A 186 8.15 -1.47 45.01
N THR A 187 7.51 -1.55 43.84
CA THR A 187 8.07 -2.13 42.62
C THR A 187 8.06 -1.14 41.46
N THR A 188 9.01 -1.29 40.55
CA THR A 188 9.06 -0.55 39.29
C THR A 188 8.57 -1.44 38.16
N GLN A 189 7.56 -0.98 37.42
CA GLN A 189 7.02 -1.66 36.26
C GLN A 189 7.34 -0.88 35.00
N LYS A 190 7.68 -1.58 33.91
CA LYS A 190 7.83 -0.95 32.60
C LYS A 190 6.45 -0.69 32.00
N ALA A 191 6.27 0.50 31.45
CA ALA A 191 5.10 0.89 30.69
C ALA A 191 5.50 1.55 29.37
N GLU A 192 4.56 1.57 28.42
CA GLU A 192 4.75 2.20 27.13
C GLU A 192 3.65 3.23 26.89
N ILE A 193 4.00 4.42 26.41
CA ILE A 193 3.03 5.42 25.95
C ILE A 193 3.13 5.60 24.45
N LYS A 194 1.99 5.54 23.76
CA LYS A 194 1.89 5.85 22.33
C LYS A 194 1.59 7.33 22.14
N LEU A 195 2.60 8.12 21.81
CA LEU A 195 2.49 9.57 21.70
C LEU A 195 2.63 10.04 20.24
N THR A 196 1.79 11.00 19.84
CA THR A 196 1.90 11.65 18.53
C THR A 196 2.89 12.82 18.60
N THR A 197 4.08 12.62 18.06
CA THR A 197 5.24 13.53 18.24
C THR A 197 5.55 14.38 17.01
N ALA A 198 5.13 13.93 15.81
CA ALA A 198 5.48 14.58 14.56
C ALA A 198 4.39 14.44 13.49
N THR A 199 4.56 15.15 12.38
CA THR A 199 3.70 15.06 11.19
C THR A 199 4.51 14.73 9.95
N PHE A 200 3.88 14.06 8.99
CA PHE A 200 4.42 13.76 7.67
C PHE A 200 4.12 14.89 6.68
N TRP A 201 5.12 15.25 5.91
CA TRP A 201 5.09 16.31 4.91
C TRP A 201 5.50 15.75 3.57
N ARG A 202 4.69 16.04 2.55
CA ARG A 202 4.93 15.60 1.17
C ARG A 202 6.06 16.41 0.52
N PRO A 203 6.65 15.97 -0.60
CA PRO A 203 7.79 16.66 -1.23
C PRO A 203 7.53 18.13 -1.57
N SER A 204 6.29 18.49 -1.94
CA SER A 204 5.86 19.88 -2.14
C SER A 204 5.80 20.74 -0.88
N GLY A 205 6.12 20.19 0.30
CA GLY A 205 6.17 20.92 1.56
C GLY A 205 4.81 21.14 2.22
N LYS A 206 3.75 20.46 1.75
CA LYS A 206 2.42 20.49 2.41
C LYS A 206 2.31 19.41 3.48
N ASN A 207 1.51 19.67 4.51
CA ASN A 207 1.27 18.72 5.60
C ASN A 207 0.19 17.69 5.17
N LEU A 208 0.45 16.40 5.39
CA LEU A 208 -0.52 15.34 5.10
C LEU A 208 -1.61 15.22 6.16
N ASN A 209 -1.36 15.73 7.38
CA ASN A 209 -2.22 15.51 8.53
C ASN A 209 -3.47 16.41 8.51
N LYS A 210 -4.64 15.80 8.32
CA LYS A 210 -5.93 16.51 8.35
C LYS A 210 -6.16 17.25 9.67
N ALA A 211 -5.74 16.66 10.80
CA ALA A 211 -5.89 17.28 12.11
C ALA A 211 -5.03 18.54 12.33
N SER A 212 -4.15 18.88 11.38
CA SER A 212 -3.36 20.12 11.39
C SER A 212 -4.02 21.26 10.58
N THR A 213 -5.27 21.09 10.16
CA THR A 213 -6.00 22.04 9.31
C THR A 213 -7.16 22.70 10.06
N SER A 214 -7.75 23.76 9.47
CA SER A 214 -8.86 24.50 10.06
C SER A 214 -10.22 23.81 9.92
N GLY A 215 -10.29 22.72 9.16
CA GLY A 215 -11.52 21.97 8.86
C GLY A 215 -12.35 22.56 7.72
N LYS A 216 -11.81 23.52 6.96
CA LYS A 216 -12.49 24.15 5.84
C LYS A 216 -12.32 23.34 4.55
N ASP A 217 -13.20 23.56 3.59
CA ASP A 217 -13.18 22.83 2.31
C ASP A 217 -11.94 23.14 1.47
N GLU A 218 -11.35 24.33 1.64
CA GLU A 218 -10.12 24.75 0.95
C GLU A 218 -8.85 24.12 1.54
N ASP A 219 -8.95 23.50 2.73
CA ASP A 219 -7.78 22.95 3.41
C ASP A 219 -7.17 21.79 2.60
N THR A 220 -5.86 21.89 2.38
CA THR A 220 -5.08 20.84 1.71
C THR A 220 -4.52 19.87 2.73
N TRP A 221 -5.00 18.62 2.70
CA TRP A 221 -4.52 17.51 3.53
C TRP A 221 -4.64 16.19 2.77
N GLY A 222 -3.93 15.17 3.26
CA GLY A 222 -3.82 13.89 2.57
C GLY A 222 -3.39 14.04 1.12
N VAL A 223 -4.00 13.22 0.25
CA VAL A 223 -3.77 13.17 -1.19
C VAL A 223 -5.10 13.30 -1.89
N THR A 224 -5.23 14.36 -2.70
CA THR A 224 -6.37 14.55 -3.60
C THR A 224 -6.00 13.95 -4.95
N PRO A 225 -6.83 13.05 -5.53
CA PRO A 225 -6.50 12.41 -6.79
C PRO A 225 -6.53 13.40 -7.96
N ASP A 226 -5.65 13.21 -8.94
CA ASP A 226 -5.63 14.01 -10.19
C ASP A 226 -6.85 13.69 -11.07
N THR A 227 -7.37 12.48 -10.95
CA THR A 227 -8.61 12.04 -11.61
C THR A 227 -9.57 11.49 -10.56
N THR A 228 -10.63 12.24 -10.26
CA THR A 228 -11.62 11.86 -9.25
C THR A 228 -12.73 11.02 -9.88
N THR A 229 -12.94 9.82 -9.33
CA THR A 229 -14.05 8.95 -9.69
C THR A 229 -14.72 8.49 -8.41
N LYS A 230 -15.79 9.19 -8.01
CA LYS A 230 -16.52 8.90 -6.76
C LYS A 230 -17.29 7.59 -6.86
N LEU A 231 -17.29 6.84 -5.77
CA LEU A 231 -18.10 5.63 -5.62
C LEU A 231 -19.23 5.89 -4.63
N THR A 232 -20.42 5.41 -4.96
CA THR A 232 -21.53 5.33 -4.02
C THR A 232 -21.20 4.34 -2.89
N ALA A 233 -21.93 4.41 -1.78
CA ALA A 233 -21.75 3.47 -0.68
C ALA A 233 -22.00 2.00 -1.09
N LYS A 234 -22.91 1.77 -2.06
CA LYS A 234 -23.13 0.44 -2.63
C LYS A 234 -21.91 -0.01 -3.43
N GLU A 235 -21.46 0.80 -4.39
CA GLU A 235 -20.30 0.45 -5.22
C GLU A 235 -19.01 0.27 -4.42
N ARG A 236 -18.83 1.01 -3.33
CA ARG A 236 -17.68 0.82 -2.44
C ARG A 236 -17.72 -0.52 -1.71
N ARG A 237 -18.92 -0.97 -1.30
CA ARG A 237 -19.11 -2.31 -0.72
C ARG A 237 -18.88 -3.39 -1.77
N ASP A 238 -19.48 -3.22 -2.94
CA ASP A 238 -19.33 -4.15 -4.07
C ASP A 238 -17.86 -4.25 -4.49
N LEU A 239 -17.11 -3.14 -4.51
CA LEU A 239 -15.66 -3.12 -4.76
C LEU A 239 -14.89 -3.92 -3.71
N ALA A 240 -15.18 -3.70 -2.42
CA ALA A 240 -14.50 -4.41 -1.34
C ALA A 240 -14.77 -5.93 -1.41
N GLU A 241 -16.00 -6.33 -1.74
CA GLU A 241 -16.36 -7.73 -1.94
C GLU A 241 -15.70 -8.32 -3.19
N TYR A 242 -15.73 -7.60 -4.31
CA TYR A 242 -15.05 -7.97 -5.56
C TYR A 242 -13.55 -8.20 -5.31
N GLN A 243 -12.89 -7.28 -4.62
CA GLN A 243 -11.49 -7.35 -4.28
C GLN A 243 -11.14 -8.55 -3.39
N ARG A 244 -12.04 -8.94 -2.49
CA ARG A 244 -11.89 -10.14 -1.65
C ARG A 244 -12.10 -11.42 -2.44
N ASN A 245 -13.05 -11.43 -3.38
CA ASN A 245 -13.32 -12.58 -4.23
C ASN A 245 -12.14 -12.89 -5.16
N LEU A 246 -11.39 -11.88 -5.61
CA LEU A 246 -10.14 -12.07 -6.38
C LEU A 246 -9.04 -12.82 -5.60
N GLU A 247 -9.10 -12.85 -4.27
CA GLU A 247 -8.17 -13.62 -3.43
C GLU A 247 -8.59 -15.09 -3.26
N THR A 248 -9.82 -15.43 -3.62
CA THR A 248 -10.39 -16.77 -3.39
C THR A 248 -10.01 -17.72 -4.52
N ILE A 249 -9.52 -18.90 -4.18
CA ILE A 249 -9.33 -20.00 -5.13
C ILE A 249 -10.67 -20.73 -5.26
N GLU A 250 -11.25 -20.75 -6.46
CA GLU A 250 -12.42 -21.58 -6.75
C GLU A 250 -12.00 -23.06 -6.71
N ARG A 251 -12.59 -23.83 -5.80
CA ARG A 251 -12.39 -25.29 -5.80
C ARG A 251 -13.28 -25.92 -6.86
N PRO A 252 -12.77 -26.85 -7.68
CA PRO A 252 -13.55 -27.48 -8.76
C PRO A 252 -14.81 -28.22 -8.30
N ASP A 253 -14.87 -28.62 -7.03
CA ASP A 253 -15.88 -29.50 -6.43
C ASP A 253 -17.01 -28.76 -5.69
N ARG A 254 -16.93 -27.44 -5.54
CA ARG A 254 -17.97 -26.63 -4.88
C ARG A 254 -18.65 -25.70 -5.86
N ARG A 255 -19.98 -25.58 -5.73
CA ARG A 255 -20.77 -24.54 -6.42
C ARG A 255 -20.12 -23.18 -6.13
N GLY A 256 -19.48 -22.61 -7.15
CA GLY A 256 -18.82 -21.31 -7.05
C GLY A 256 -19.82 -20.26 -6.57
N LYS A 257 -19.35 -19.26 -5.80
CA LYS A 257 -20.19 -18.08 -5.55
C LYS A 257 -20.55 -17.47 -6.90
N GLU A 258 -21.79 -16.97 -7.04
CA GLU A 258 -22.18 -16.23 -8.23
C GLU A 258 -21.15 -15.11 -8.48
N LYS A 259 -20.63 -15.06 -9.71
CA LYS A 259 -19.69 -14.03 -10.11
C LYS A 259 -20.42 -12.70 -10.05
N SER A 260 -19.87 -11.76 -9.31
CA SER A 260 -20.41 -10.40 -9.22
C SER A 260 -20.33 -9.73 -10.59
N ASP A 261 -21.43 -9.13 -11.05
CA ASP A 261 -21.46 -8.27 -12.25
C ASP A 261 -20.82 -6.89 -12.02
N PHE A 262 -20.22 -6.68 -10.83
CA PHE A 262 -19.57 -5.43 -10.49
C PHE A 262 -18.40 -5.11 -11.43
N LYS A 263 -18.38 -3.88 -11.94
CA LYS A 263 -17.28 -3.32 -12.72
C LYS A 263 -16.61 -2.18 -11.96
N ASP A 264 -15.30 -2.31 -11.78
CA ASP A 264 -14.49 -1.31 -11.10
C ASP A 264 -14.18 -0.12 -12.01
N ARG A 265 -15.07 0.87 -12.03
CA ARG A 265 -14.90 2.08 -12.86
C ARG A 265 -13.63 2.88 -12.57
N GLN A 266 -13.06 2.79 -11.36
CA GLN A 266 -11.85 3.53 -11.02
C GLN A 266 -10.65 2.88 -11.69
N LEU A 267 -10.59 1.55 -11.62
CA LEU A 267 -9.59 0.76 -12.32
C LEU A 267 -9.75 0.86 -13.84
N ASP A 268 -10.97 0.79 -14.36
CA ASP A 268 -11.23 0.92 -15.81
C ASP A 268 -10.69 2.26 -16.35
N ALA A 269 -10.97 3.36 -15.66
CA ALA A 269 -10.45 4.68 -16.03
C ALA A 269 -8.92 4.75 -15.98
N ALA A 270 -8.29 4.11 -14.98
CA ALA A 270 -6.84 4.03 -14.87
C ALA A 270 -6.22 3.22 -16.03
N LEU A 271 -6.84 2.10 -16.41
CA LEU A 271 -6.38 1.26 -17.52
C LEU A 271 -6.56 1.98 -18.86
N GLU A 272 -7.67 2.68 -19.07
CA GLU A 272 -7.89 3.50 -20.26
C GLU A 272 -6.80 4.57 -20.40
N TYR A 273 -6.49 5.29 -19.32
CA TYR A 273 -5.41 6.27 -19.30
C TYR A 273 -4.05 5.63 -19.66
N LEU A 274 -3.70 4.51 -19.03
CA LEU A 274 -2.43 3.82 -19.30
C LEU A 274 -2.34 3.30 -20.74
N ARG A 275 -3.41 2.73 -21.28
CA ARG A 275 -3.47 2.31 -22.70
C ARG A 275 -3.22 3.50 -23.63
N GLY A 276 -3.76 4.67 -23.30
CA GLY A 276 -3.48 5.93 -24.00
C GLY A 276 -2.00 6.31 -23.94
N GLN A 277 -1.40 6.31 -22.75
CA GLN A 277 0.02 6.64 -22.55
C GLN A 277 0.94 5.67 -23.30
N ILE A 278 0.69 4.36 -23.22
CA ILE A 278 1.48 3.34 -23.92
C ILE A 278 1.47 3.57 -25.44
N LYS A 279 0.31 3.91 -26.01
CA LYS A 279 0.17 4.23 -27.44
C LYS A 279 0.94 5.50 -27.81
N LEU A 280 1.02 6.49 -26.93
CA LEU A 280 1.80 7.72 -27.15
C LEU A 280 3.31 7.43 -27.11
N THR A 281 3.80 6.71 -26.11
CA THR A 281 5.21 6.33 -26.00
C THR A 281 5.66 5.50 -27.19
N ALA A 282 4.82 4.59 -27.70
CA ALA A 282 5.12 3.79 -28.88
C ALA A 282 5.26 4.60 -30.19
N LYS A 283 4.71 5.83 -30.24
CA LYS A 283 4.81 6.73 -31.40
C LYS A 283 6.00 7.68 -31.34
N LEU A 284 6.67 7.80 -30.19
CA LEU A 284 7.84 8.66 -30.05
C LEU A 284 9.07 7.98 -30.67
N PRO A 285 9.91 8.71 -31.43
CA PRO A 285 11.17 8.17 -31.91
C PRO A 285 12.06 7.79 -30.72
N PRO A 286 12.89 6.73 -30.83
CA PRO A 286 13.79 6.34 -29.75
C PRO A 286 14.70 7.51 -29.39
N VAL A 287 14.75 7.85 -28.09
CA VAL A 287 15.67 8.86 -27.57
C VAL A 287 17.09 8.36 -27.85
N LYS A 288 17.87 9.12 -28.62
CA LYS A 288 19.29 8.84 -28.81
C LYS A 288 19.96 8.94 -27.45
N SER A 289 20.57 7.85 -26.98
CA SER A 289 21.49 7.91 -25.85
C SER A 289 22.69 8.76 -26.26
N GLU A 290 22.84 9.94 -25.68
CA GLU A 290 24.14 10.62 -25.69
C GLU A 290 25.07 9.78 -24.80
N GLY A 291 26.20 9.36 -25.38
CA GLY A 291 27.18 8.47 -24.76
C GLY A 291 28.14 9.18 -23.82
#